data_AF-A0A9D4ULY9-F1
#
_entry.id   AF-A0A9D4ULY9-F1
#
_cell.length_a   1.000
_cell.length_b   1.000
_cell.length_c   1.000
_cell.angle_alpha   90.00
_cell.angle_beta   90.00
_cell.angle_gamma   90.00
#
_symmetry.space_group_name_H-M   'P 1'
#
loop_
_entity.id
_entity.type
_entity.pdbx_description
1 polymer ?
#
loop_
_entity_poly.entity_id
_entity_poly.type
_entity_poly.pdbx_seq_one_letter_code
_entity_poly.pdbx_strand_id
1 'polypeptide(L)'
;MSLGHYALLSTFILICSVSQLPAGARSSDLTSVFYTMSTPDHVQFVDDGQEIHLSLDQKNASGFESYDGFLFGHFNMRIKLVPGDSAGTVTTYYFSSLGDRHDELDFEFLGNSSGEPVNLQTNVFSNGVGGREQRIFLWFDPTTDFHNYTLLWNRRQVVFYVDGVPIRVFPNIEQEQGVPYLHNQSMKAYATIWDGDSWATQGGRVKIDWTHAPFVASYRDFTADACTQTTTMAATECASSKWWDQMAYQGLDGAQLDKLKWVQSNLTVYDYCTDVGRYNVTPPECVYAVPLSTAEVSPSPSPSSTSLTPTMPSSPSSSIASPNTSSLGPSGSPSSMASPSGQMLVSSTLSVVFLSLIFIAIL
;
A
#
# COMPACT_ATOMS: atom_id res chain seq x y z
N MET A 1 -50.34 19.37 -66.99
CA MET A 1 -49.26 19.92 -66.16
C MET A 1 -49.16 19.04 -64.92
N SER A 2 -48.15 18.18 -64.89
CA SER A 2 -47.86 17.22 -63.81
C SER A 2 -46.51 17.59 -63.24
N LEU A 3 -46.40 17.79 -61.93
CA LEU A 3 -45.14 17.69 -61.21
C LEU A 3 -45.42 17.18 -59.79
N GLY A 4 -44.93 15.97 -59.53
CA GLY A 4 -44.98 15.31 -58.23
C GLY A 4 -44.00 15.93 -57.24
N HIS A 5 -44.39 15.90 -55.97
CA HIS A 5 -43.54 16.28 -54.84
C HIS A 5 -42.72 15.06 -54.43
N TYR A 6 -41.39 15.12 -54.61
CA TYR A 6 -40.46 14.15 -54.05
C TYR A 6 -40.07 14.57 -52.63
N ALA A 7 -40.25 13.63 -51.70
CA ALA A 7 -39.83 13.71 -50.31
C ALA A 7 -38.30 13.63 -50.20
N LEU A 8 -37.70 14.55 -49.44
CA LEU A 8 -36.32 14.45 -48.99
C LEU A 8 -36.31 13.79 -47.61
N LEU A 9 -36.02 12.49 -47.56
CA LEU A 9 -35.61 11.80 -46.33
C LEU A 9 -34.16 12.24 -46.02
N SER A 10 -33.98 12.99 -44.93
CA SER A 10 -32.66 13.23 -44.35
C SER A 10 -32.32 12.09 -43.41
N THR A 11 -31.47 11.17 -43.85
CA THR A 11 -30.89 10.11 -43.02
C THR A 11 -29.82 10.73 -42.11
N PHE A 12 -30.14 10.89 -40.82
CA PHE A 12 -29.14 11.15 -39.79
C PHE A 12 -28.31 9.88 -39.54
N ILE A 13 -27.07 9.86 -40.04
CA ILE A 13 -26.09 8.84 -39.66
C ILE A 13 -25.55 9.22 -38.29
N LEU A 14 -26.01 8.50 -37.26
CA LEU A 14 -25.45 8.57 -35.91
C LEU A 14 -24.06 7.90 -35.95
N ILE A 15 -23.01 8.71 -36.08
CA ILE A 15 -21.64 8.24 -35.91
C ILE A 15 -21.44 7.97 -34.43
N CYS A 16 -21.57 6.69 -34.02
CA CYS A 16 -21.08 6.23 -32.73
C CYS A 16 -19.56 6.41 -32.70
N SER A 17 -19.11 7.51 -32.09
CA SER A 17 -17.72 7.69 -31.67
C SER A 17 -17.43 6.65 -30.58
N VAL A 18 -17.00 5.45 -30.98
CA VAL A 18 -16.37 4.52 -30.05
C VAL A 18 -15.07 5.19 -29.64
N SER A 19 -15.08 5.85 -28.49
CA SER A 19 -13.87 6.28 -27.81
C SER A 19 -13.06 5.02 -27.53
N GLN A 20 -12.08 4.76 -28.40
CA GLN A 20 -11.05 3.77 -28.15
C GLN A 20 -10.32 4.22 -26.89
N LEU A 21 -10.65 3.59 -25.76
CA LEU A 21 -9.76 3.56 -24.62
C LEU A 21 -8.41 3.05 -25.15
N PRO A 22 -7.28 3.67 -24.80
CA PRO A 22 -5.99 3.12 -25.15
C PRO A 22 -5.93 1.69 -24.62
N ALA A 23 -5.79 0.74 -25.56
CA ALA A 23 -5.59 -0.65 -25.24
C ALA A 23 -4.27 -0.81 -24.47
N GLY A 24 -4.38 -1.31 -23.23
CA GLY A 24 -3.28 -1.90 -22.49
C GLY A 24 -2.28 -0.94 -21.87
N ALA A 25 -2.59 -0.43 -20.68
CA ALA A 25 -1.56 -0.47 -19.65
C ALA A 25 -1.32 -1.97 -19.40
N ARG A 26 -0.29 -2.54 -20.04
CA ARG A 26 0.17 -3.88 -19.70
C ARG A 26 0.53 -3.79 -18.22
N SER A 27 -0.14 -4.57 -17.37
CA SER A 27 0.28 -4.72 -15.97
C SER A 27 1.79 -5.00 -16.01
N SER A 28 2.53 -4.19 -15.28
CA SER A 28 3.99 -4.18 -15.33
C SER A 28 4.49 -5.56 -14.92
N ASP A 29 5.25 -6.21 -15.80
CA ASP A 29 5.97 -7.43 -15.47
C ASP A 29 6.92 -7.15 -14.30
N LEU A 30 6.54 -7.63 -13.12
CA LEU A 30 7.23 -7.36 -11.86
C LEU A 30 8.61 -8.01 -11.82
N THR A 31 8.88 -9.01 -12.68
CA THR A 31 10.22 -9.62 -12.79
C THR A 31 11.27 -8.63 -13.30
N SER A 32 10.83 -7.58 -14.02
CA SER A 32 11.70 -6.50 -14.50
C SER A 32 11.91 -5.38 -13.48
N VAL A 33 11.14 -5.37 -12.38
CA VAL A 33 11.14 -4.30 -11.38
C VAL A 33 11.79 -4.76 -10.08
N PHE A 34 11.59 -6.03 -9.72
CA PHE A 34 11.98 -6.58 -8.44
C PHE A 34 12.90 -7.80 -8.59
N TYR A 35 13.80 -7.97 -7.63
CA TYR A 35 14.48 -9.24 -7.41
C TYR A 35 14.13 -9.82 -6.04
N THR A 36 14.27 -11.15 -5.93
CA THR A 36 13.94 -11.89 -4.72
C THR A 36 15.06 -11.78 -3.69
N MET A 37 14.71 -11.51 -2.43
CA MET A 37 15.67 -11.52 -1.32
C MET A 37 15.81 -12.93 -0.71
N SER A 38 14.82 -13.80 -0.93
CA SER A 38 14.70 -15.13 -0.32
C SER A 38 14.72 -16.24 -1.36
N THR A 39 14.58 -17.50 -0.93
CA THR A 39 14.59 -18.66 -1.85
C THR A 39 13.40 -18.60 -2.83
N PRO A 40 13.57 -19.06 -4.08
CA PRO A 40 12.52 -18.99 -5.10
C PRO A 40 11.21 -19.66 -4.70
N ASP A 41 11.28 -20.69 -3.84
CA ASP A 41 10.08 -21.43 -3.42
C ASP A 41 9.12 -20.57 -2.58
N HIS A 42 9.63 -19.51 -1.92
CA HIS A 42 8.85 -18.61 -1.08
C HIS A 42 8.51 -17.27 -1.72
N VAL A 43 9.07 -16.96 -2.90
CA VAL A 43 8.75 -15.77 -3.69
C VAL A 43 8.36 -16.22 -5.09
N GLN A 44 7.06 -16.29 -5.35
CA GLN A 44 6.53 -16.84 -6.60
C GLN A 44 5.98 -15.73 -7.47
N PHE A 45 6.59 -15.53 -8.64
CA PHE A 45 5.99 -14.74 -9.70
C PHE A 45 4.95 -15.59 -10.43
N VAL A 46 3.70 -15.14 -10.42
CA VAL A 46 2.57 -15.80 -11.08
C VAL A 46 1.98 -14.89 -12.15
N ASP A 47 1.04 -15.42 -12.95
CA ASP A 47 0.36 -14.68 -14.03
C ASP A 47 1.35 -13.97 -14.99
N ASP A 48 2.36 -14.72 -15.46
CA ASP A 48 3.43 -14.22 -16.33
C ASP A 48 4.18 -13.00 -15.73
N GLY A 49 4.39 -13.01 -14.41
CA GLY A 49 5.13 -11.97 -13.71
C GLY A 49 4.28 -10.77 -13.28
N GLN A 50 2.97 -10.80 -13.46
CA GLN A 50 2.08 -9.68 -13.08
C GLN A 50 1.73 -9.67 -11.59
N GLU A 51 1.92 -10.77 -10.87
CA GLU A 51 1.64 -10.89 -9.44
C GLU A 51 2.75 -11.66 -8.72
N ILE A 52 3.07 -11.27 -7.49
CA ILE A 52 4.06 -11.94 -6.62
C ILE A 52 3.34 -12.47 -5.39
N HIS A 53 3.56 -13.74 -5.06
CA HIS A 53 3.18 -14.34 -3.78
C HIS A 53 4.40 -14.44 -2.87
N LEU A 54 4.31 -13.84 -1.70
CA LEU A 54 5.24 -14.03 -0.59
C LEU A 54 4.65 -15.02 0.38
N SER A 55 5.41 -16.05 0.74
CA SER A 55 4.98 -17.06 1.71
C SER A 55 5.87 -17.08 2.95
N LEU A 56 5.24 -17.30 4.11
CA LEU A 56 5.88 -17.50 5.40
C LEU A 56 5.54 -18.89 5.93
N ASP A 57 6.57 -19.62 6.34
CA ASP A 57 6.44 -20.84 7.14
C ASP A 57 7.44 -20.83 8.30
N GLN A 58 7.46 -21.91 9.10
CA GLN A 58 8.30 -21.99 10.30
C GLN A 58 9.81 -21.88 10.02
N LYS A 59 10.24 -22.07 8.76
CA LYS A 59 11.64 -22.08 8.37
C LYS A 59 12.06 -20.77 7.74
N ASN A 60 11.22 -20.18 6.90
CA ASN A 60 11.62 -19.06 6.05
C ASN A 60 10.59 -17.92 6.05
N ALA A 61 11.08 -16.71 6.31
CA ALA A 61 10.47 -15.47 5.86
C ALA A 61 10.76 -15.24 4.37
N SER A 62 10.00 -14.36 3.73
CA SER A 62 10.22 -14.01 2.34
C SER A 62 10.08 -12.54 2.03
N GLY A 63 10.73 -12.10 0.95
CA GLY A 63 10.64 -10.72 0.48
C GLY A 63 11.27 -10.49 -0.88
N PHE A 64 10.98 -9.32 -1.43
CA PHE A 64 11.56 -8.79 -2.65
C PHE A 64 11.92 -7.31 -2.48
N GLU A 65 12.84 -6.82 -3.30
CA GLU A 65 13.22 -5.41 -3.35
C GLU A 65 13.37 -4.91 -4.77
N SER A 66 13.18 -3.59 -4.97
CA SER A 66 13.31 -2.98 -6.29
C SER A 66 14.77 -2.96 -6.78
N TYR A 67 14.95 -3.07 -8.10
CA TYR A 67 16.25 -2.82 -8.72
C TYR A 67 16.70 -1.38 -8.50
N ASP A 68 15.79 -0.44 -8.77
CA ASP A 68 16.06 1.00 -8.64
C ASP A 68 15.83 1.51 -7.22
N GLY A 69 16.64 2.48 -6.82
CA GLY A 69 16.34 3.37 -5.70
C GLY A 69 15.64 4.63 -6.19
N PHE A 70 14.83 5.23 -5.34
CA PHE A 70 14.02 6.41 -5.64
C PHE A 70 14.29 7.53 -4.64
N LEU A 71 14.17 8.78 -5.07
CA LEU A 71 14.20 9.96 -4.20
C LEU A 71 13.07 10.89 -4.62
N PHE A 72 11.97 10.83 -3.88
CA PHE A 72 10.64 11.35 -4.25
C PHE A 72 9.91 10.58 -5.34
N GLY A 73 8.59 10.57 -5.26
CA GLY A 73 7.72 9.89 -6.21
C GLY A 73 6.29 9.70 -5.73
N HIS A 74 5.48 9.17 -6.63
CA HIS A 74 4.19 8.59 -6.34
C HIS A 74 4.27 7.08 -6.61
N PHE A 75 4.09 6.28 -5.56
CA PHE A 75 4.25 4.84 -5.59
C PHE A 75 2.94 4.16 -5.22
N ASN A 76 2.55 3.13 -5.94
CA ASN A 76 1.37 2.33 -5.62
C ASN A 76 1.71 0.85 -5.71
N MET A 77 1.17 0.07 -4.78
CA MET A 77 1.14 -1.38 -4.84
C MET A 77 -0.27 -1.86 -4.52
N ARG A 78 -0.77 -2.84 -5.27
CA ARG A 78 -1.99 -3.54 -4.89
C ARG A 78 -1.63 -4.76 -4.06
N ILE A 79 -2.19 -4.85 -2.86
CA ILE A 79 -1.86 -5.90 -1.90
C ILE A 79 -3.15 -6.60 -1.47
N LYS A 80 -3.10 -7.92 -1.39
CA LYS A 80 -4.12 -8.77 -0.77
C LYS A 80 -3.46 -9.59 0.34
N LEU A 81 -4.01 -9.51 1.55
CA LEU A 81 -3.39 -10.05 2.75
C LEU A 81 -3.72 -11.53 2.98
N VAL A 82 -2.99 -12.12 3.92
CA VAL A 82 -3.16 -13.51 4.37
C VAL A 82 -4.60 -13.74 4.87
N PRO A 83 -5.37 -14.67 4.26
CA PRO A 83 -6.72 -14.99 4.72
C PRO A 83 -6.70 -15.88 5.97
N GLY A 84 -7.83 -15.92 6.68
CA GLY A 84 -7.99 -16.80 7.84
C GLY A 84 -7.20 -16.35 9.07
N ASP A 85 -6.60 -17.29 9.78
CA ASP A 85 -5.77 -16.97 10.94
C ASP A 85 -4.37 -16.55 10.47
N SER A 86 -4.04 -15.28 10.73
CA SER A 86 -2.76 -14.66 10.38
C SER A 86 -2.06 -14.10 11.61
N ALA A 87 -2.48 -14.49 12.82
CA ALA A 87 -1.89 -13.98 14.05
C ALA A 87 -0.37 -14.20 14.08
N GLY A 88 0.36 -13.22 14.61
CA GLY A 88 1.82 -13.18 14.67
C GLY A 88 2.51 -12.82 13.36
N THR A 89 1.84 -12.87 12.21
CA THR A 89 2.45 -12.47 10.93
C THR A 89 2.52 -10.95 10.76
N VAL A 90 3.58 -10.48 10.11
CA VAL A 90 3.69 -9.09 9.64
C VAL A 90 3.93 -9.13 8.12
N THR A 91 2.97 -8.61 7.36
CA THR A 91 3.10 -8.38 5.92
C THR A 91 3.48 -6.92 5.70
N THR A 92 4.44 -6.60 4.85
CA THR A 92 4.93 -5.23 4.68
C THR A 92 4.91 -4.75 3.23
N TYR A 93 4.88 -3.43 3.08
CA TYR A 93 5.29 -2.70 1.90
C TYR A 93 5.92 -1.39 2.35
N TYR A 94 7.21 -1.21 2.11
CA TYR A 94 7.94 -0.09 2.68
C TYR A 94 9.05 0.41 1.76
N PHE A 95 9.56 1.59 2.07
CA PHE A 95 10.72 2.16 1.40
C PHE A 95 11.80 2.40 2.43
N SER A 96 13.03 2.00 2.15
CA SER A 96 14.14 2.20 3.09
C SER A 96 15.45 2.52 2.36
N SER A 97 16.27 3.40 2.95
CA SER A 97 17.68 3.57 2.58
C SER A 97 18.57 2.67 3.43
N LEU A 98 19.86 2.60 3.10
CA LEU A 98 20.79 1.71 3.81
C LEU A 98 21.52 2.43 4.95
N GLY A 99 21.75 1.70 6.05
CA GLY A 99 22.64 2.09 7.15
C GLY A 99 21.91 2.59 8.41
N ASP A 100 22.68 2.84 9.47
CA ASP A 100 22.14 3.18 10.81
C ASP A 100 21.36 4.51 10.85
N ARG A 101 21.58 5.37 9.87
CA ARG A 101 20.90 6.66 9.70
C ARG A 101 19.90 6.64 8.54
N HIS A 102 19.32 5.47 8.27
CA HIS A 102 18.39 5.30 7.16
C HIS A 102 17.15 6.21 7.29
N ASP A 103 16.58 6.51 6.13
CA ASP A 103 15.23 7.04 6.00
C ASP A 103 14.32 5.85 5.66
N GLU A 104 13.11 5.79 6.23
CA GLU A 104 12.16 4.68 5.98
C GLU A 104 10.69 5.11 6.11
N LEU A 105 9.83 4.50 5.27
CA LEU A 105 8.40 4.77 5.17
C LEU A 105 7.62 3.45 5.07
N ASP A 106 6.78 3.18 6.06
CA ASP A 106 6.24 1.84 6.26
C ASP A 106 4.73 1.73 6.08
N PHE A 107 4.30 0.68 5.39
CA PHE A 107 3.03 0.00 5.62
C PHE A 107 3.33 -1.39 6.21
N GLU A 108 2.82 -1.66 7.40
CA GLU A 108 2.94 -2.94 8.09
C GLU A 108 1.55 -3.45 8.48
N PHE A 109 1.15 -4.57 7.91
CA PHE A 109 -0.11 -5.23 8.19
C PHE A 109 0.10 -6.28 9.27
N LEU A 110 -0.42 -6.00 10.46
CA LEU A 110 -0.32 -6.86 11.62
C LEU A 110 -1.47 -7.87 11.59
N GLY A 111 -1.14 -9.12 11.26
CA GLY A 111 -2.11 -10.19 11.15
C GLY A 111 -2.85 -10.45 12.46
N ASN A 112 -3.98 -11.15 12.38
CA ASN A 112 -4.87 -11.35 13.52
C ASN A 112 -5.54 -12.73 13.46
N SER A 113 -6.17 -13.13 14.56
CA SER A 113 -6.94 -14.36 14.61
C SER A 113 -8.12 -14.32 13.62
N SER A 114 -8.55 -15.49 13.16
CA SER A 114 -9.67 -15.61 12.23
C SER A 114 -10.91 -14.83 12.69
N GLY A 115 -11.40 -13.93 11.84
CA GLY A 115 -12.59 -13.10 12.09
C GLY A 115 -12.31 -11.77 12.80
N GLU A 116 -11.09 -11.53 13.28
CA GLU A 116 -10.68 -10.27 13.88
C GLU A 116 -10.02 -9.35 12.82
N PRO A 117 -10.18 -8.02 12.92
CA PRO A 117 -9.64 -7.10 11.93
C PRO A 117 -8.10 -7.01 11.98
N VAL A 118 -7.49 -6.95 10.80
CA VAL A 118 -6.06 -6.63 10.64
C VAL A 118 -5.81 -5.17 11.00
N ASN A 119 -4.70 -4.90 11.70
CA ASN A 119 -4.23 -3.52 11.90
C ASN A 119 -3.27 -3.15 10.78
N LEU A 120 -3.49 -2.00 10.14
CA LEU A 120 -2.46 -1.36 9.33
C LEU A 120 -1.69 -0.38 10.22
N GLN A 121 -0.41 -0.66 10.43
CA GLN A 121 0.55 0.26 11.01
C GLN A 121 1.27 1.03 9.90
N THR A 122 1.45 2.34 10.11
CA THR A 122 2.41 3.15 9.34
C THR A 122 3.47 3.67 10.27
N ASN A 123 4.69 3.83 9.77
CA ASN A 123 5.80 4.42 10.51
C ASN A 123 6.66 5.27 9.56
N VAL A 124 7.46 6.15 10.16
CA VAL A 124 8.35 7.07 9.45
C VAL A 124 9.65 7.17 10.22
N PHE A 125 10.74 6.70 9.62
CA PHE A 125 12.09 6.96 10.07
C PHE A 125 12.68 8.08 9.24
N SER A 126 13.28 9.05 9.93
CA SER A 126 14.17 9.99 9.28
C SER A 126 15.48 10.01 10.01
N ASN A 127 16.56 9.84 9.25
CA ASN A 127 17.93 9.87 9.76
C ASN A 127 18.16 8.87 10.92
N GLY A 128 17.59 7.67 10.80
CA GLY A 128 17.65 6.57 11.77
C GLY A 128 16.74 6.71 12.97
N VAL A 129 15.90 7.76 13.04
CA VAL A 129 14.97 7.97 14.15
C VAL A 129 13.56 7.68 13.67
N GLY A 130 12.96 6.60 14.18
CA GLY A 130 11.55 6.24 13.97
C GLY A 130 10.69 6.53 15.20
N GLY A 131 9.88 5.54 15.59
CA GLY A 131 8.96 5.64 16.74
C GLY A 131 7.71 6.47 16.46
N ARG A 132 7.34 6.60 15.19
CA ARG A 132 6.22 7.41 14.74
C ARG A 132 5.07 6.53 14.29
N GLU A 133 4.76 5.48 15.03
CA GLU A 133 3.77 4.50 14.60
C GLU A 133 2.36 5.11 14.71
N GLN A 134 1.54 4.86 13.69
CA GLN A 134 0.09 5.06 13.74
C GLN A 134 -0.57 3.77 13.28
N ARG A 135 -1.61 3.32 14.00
CA ARG A 135 -2.35 2.09 13.66
C ARG A 135 -3.81 2.41 13.39
N ILE A 136 -4.33 1.86 12.31
CA ILE A 136 -5.75 1.94 11.96
C ILE A 136 -6.33 0.56 11.70
N PHE A 137 -7.64 0.42 11.92
CA PHE A 137 -8.42 -0.61 11.23
C PHE A 137 -8.79 -0.13 9.82
N LEU A 138 -8.98 -1.09 8.91
CA LEU A 138 -9.44 -0.81 7.55
C LEU A 138 -10.98 -0.86 7.49
N TRP A 139 -11.57 -0.09 6.57
CA TRP A 139 -13.02 -0.05 6.34
C TRP A 139 -13.53 -1.16 5.40
N PHE A 140 -12.71 -2.19 5.19
CA PHE A 140 -12.96 -3.37 4.36
C PHE A 140 -12.14 -4.55 4.88
N ASP A 141 -12.41 -5.75 4.38
CA ASP A 141 -11.61 -6.94 4.65
C ASP A 141 -10.45 -7.05 3.62
N PRO A 142 -9.19 -6.77 4.03
CA PRO A 142 -8.04 -6.72 3.12
C PRO A 142 -7.58 -8.11 2.63
N THR A 143 -8.22 -9.19 3.09
CA THR A 143 -7.89 -10.57 2.69
C THR A 143 -8.72 -11.04 1.48
N THR A 144 -9.81 -10.34 1.17
CA THR A 144 -10.81 -10.78 0.19
C THR A 144 -10.54 -10.30 -1.23
N ASP A 145 -9.92 -9.12 -1.40
CA ASP A 145 -9.55 -8.57 -2.70
C ASP A 145 -8.28 -7.70 -2.58
N PHE A 146 -7.73 -7.30 -3.72
CA PHE A 146 -6.60 -6.40 -3.83
C PHE A 146 -7.00 -4.94 -3.65
N HIS A 147 -6.39 -4.29 -2.66
CA HIS A 147 -6.56 -2.86 -2.39
C HIS A 147 -5.29 -2.07 -2.70
N ASN A 148 -5.43 -0.79 -3.04
CA ASN A 148 -4.31 0.09 -3.35
C ASN A 148 -3.71 0.67 -2.08
N TYR A 149 -2.40 0.52 -1.92
CA TYR A 149 -1.61 1.16 -0.88
C TYR A 149 -0.62 2.09 -1.57
N THR A 150 -0.80 3.39 -1.37
CA THR A 150 -0.12 4.41 -2.15
C THR A 150 0.69 5.32 -1.24
N LEU A 151 1.91 5.63 -1.67
CA LEU A 151 2.80 6.59 -1.04
C LEU A 151 3.02 7.78 -1.99
N LEU A 152 2.63 8.97 -1.55
CA LEU A 152 3.06 10.23 -2.15
C LEU A 152 4.22 10.77 -1.31
N TRP A 153 5.42 10.82 -1.87
CA TRP A 153 6.59 11.36 -1.20
C TRP A 153 7.20 12.47 -2.06
N ASN A 154 7.06 13.72 -1.63
CA ASN A 154 7.61 14.88 -2.33
C ASN A 154 8.44 15.76 -1.38
N ARG A 155 8.90 16.92 -1.85
CA ARG A 155 9.76 17.80 -1.05
C ARG A 155 9.04 18.49 0.13
N ARG A 156 7.72 18.38 0.20
CA ARG A 156 6.87 19.07 1.19
C ARG A 156 6.21 18.14 2.20
N GLN A 157 5.89 16.93 1.80
CA GLN A 157 5.19 15.97 2.65
C GLN A 157 5.31 14.54 2.14
N VAL A 158 5.11 13.61 3.08
CA VAL A 158 4.73 12.24 2.79
C VAL A 158 3.25 12.08 3.08
N VAL A 159 2.51 11.43 2.18
CA VAL A 159 1.11 11.05 2.42
C VAL A 159 0.94 9.57 2.12
N PHE A 160 0.37 8.86 3.09
CA PHE A 160 -0.02 7.47 2.98
C PHE A 160 -1.50 7.41 2.60
N TYR A 161 -1.83 6.62 1.57
CA TYR A 161 -3.21 6.40 1.14
C TYR A 161 -3.57 4.92 1.13
N VAL A 162 -4.85 4.66 1.35
CA VAL A 162 -5.50 3.39 1.07
C VAL A 162 -6.67 3.67 0.14
N ASP A 163 -6.67 3.08 -1.06
CA ASP A 163 -7.69 3.31 -2.11
C ASP A 163 -7.98 4.80 -2.38
N GLY A 164 -6.93 5.62 -2.41
CA GLY A 164 -7.02 7.07 -2.64
C GLY A 164 -7.58 7.88 -1.46
N VAL A 165 -7.81 7.26 -0.31
CA VAL A 165 -8.16 7.93 0.95
C VAL A 165 -6.88 8.19 1.74
N PRO A 166 -6.52 9.45 2.05
CA PRO A 166 -5.35 9.73 2.88
C PRO A 166 -5.60 9.23 4.29
N ILE A 167 -4.69 8.42 4.82
CA ILE A 167 -4.75 7.87 6.18
C ILE A 167 -3.76 8.55 7.13
N ARG A 168 -2.71 9.18 6.57
CA ARG A 168 -1.66 9.87 7.32
C ARG A 168 -0.92 10.88 6.46
N VAL A 169 -0.51 12.00 7.07
CA VAL A 169 0.42 12.98 6.50
C VAL A 169 1.61 13.13 7.43
N PHE A 170 2.82 13.15 6.88
CA PHE A 170 4.04 13.55 7.58
C PHE A 170 4.66 14.77 6.87
N PRO A 171 4.56 15.97 7.44
CA PRO A 171 4.99 17.19 6.78
C PRO A 171 6.51 17.38 6.88
N ASN A 172 7.10 18.00 5.85
CA ASN A 172 8.46 18.52 5.94
C ASN A 172 8.45 19.86 6.68
N ILE A 173 8.84 19.83 7.96
CA ILE A 173 8.97 21.00 8.83
C ILE A 173 10.41 21.22 9.29
N GLU A 174 11.38 20.73 8.52
CA GLU A 174 12.78 20.77 8.91
C GLU A 174 13.29 22.21 9.07
N GLN A 175 12.85 23.13 8.21
CA GLN A 175 13.25 24.55 8.31
C GLN A 175 12.57 25.25 9.49
N GLU A 176 11.33 24.87 9.81
CA GLU A 176 10.50 25.51 10.83
C GLU A 176 10.80 25.01 12.24
N GLN A 177 11.08 23.70 12.39
CA GLN A 177 11.18 23.02 13.69
C GLN A 177 12.41 22.13 13.83
N GLY A 178 13.22 21.96 12.78
CA GLY A 178 14.43 21.13 12.82
C GLY A 178 14.16 19.62 12.89
N VAL A 179 12.92 19.17 12.65
CA VAL A 179 12.60 17.73 12.53
C VAL A 179 13.16 17.24 11.20
N PRO A 180 14.12 16.28 11.18
CA PRO A 180 14.70 15.77 9.95
C PRO A 180 13.65 15.24 8.98
N TYR A 181 13.90 15.44 7.68
CA TYR A 181 13.02 14.97 6.62
C TYR A 181 13.75 14.06 5.62
N LEU A 182 13.00 13.14 5.03
CA LEU A 182 13.48 12.12 4.09
C LEU A 182 13.73 12.76 2.71
N HIS A 183 14.82 13.49 2.54
CA HIS A 183 15.12 14.18 1.26
C HIS A 183 16.57 14.05 0.79
N ASN A 184 17.39 13.29 1.52
CA ASN A 184 18.82 13.16 1.25
C ASN A 184 19.26 11.75 0.85
N GLN A 185 18.40 10.76 1.02
CA GLN A 185 18.75 9.35 0.80
C GLN A 185 17.78 8.73 -0.18
N SER A 186 18.33 8.15 -1.25
CA SER A 186 17.54 7.32 -2.14
C SER A 186 17.12 6.04 -1.41
N MET A 187 15.84 5.69 -1.51
CA MET A 187 15.23 4.53 -0.88
C MET A 187 14.78 3.53 -1.94
N LYS A 188 14.98 2.24 -1.68
CA LYS A 188 14.39 1.17 -2.50
C LYS A 188 13.02 0.80 -1.95
N ALA A 189 12.17 0.25 -2.82
CA ALA A 189 10.90 -0.35 -2.41
C ALA A 189 11.15 -1.80 -1.96
N TYR A 190 10.55 -2.19 -0.85
CA TYR A 190 10.63 -3.51 -0.26
C TYR A 190 9.22 -4.04 0.04
N ALA A 191 9.07 -5.36 0.00
CA ALA A 191 7.93 -6.04 0.58
C ALA A 191 8.38 -7.35 1.19
N THR A 192 7.89 -7.64 2.40
CA THR A 192 8.27 -8.83 3.16
C THR A 192 7.07 -9.44 3.87
N ILE A 193 7.15 -10.73 4.20
CA ILE A 193 6.30 -11.39 5.18
C ILE A 193 7.17 -12.15 6.17
N TRP A 194 6.96 -11.93 7.46
CA TRP A 194 7.82 -12.46 8.52
C TRP A 194 7.06 -12.67 9.85
N ASP A 195 7.71 -13.37 10.77
CA ASP A 195 7.19 -13.70 12.10
C ASP A 195 7.44 -12.55 13.10
N GLY A 196 6.39 -11.78 13.37
CA GLY A 196 6.36 -10.72 14.38
C GLY A 196 5.68 -11.14 15.69
N ASP A 197 5.65 -12.44 16.00
CA ASP A 197 4.94 -13.05 17.14
C ASP A 197 5.18 -12.38 18.51
N SER A 198 6.32 -11.73 18.70
CA SER A 198 6.64 -11.03 19.96
C SER A 198 5.83 -9.75 20.17
N TRP A 199 5.21 -9.17 19.14
CA TRP A 199 4.52 -7.87 19.25
C TRP A 199 3.31 -7.67 18.31
N ALA A 200 3.27 -8.32 17.14
CA ALA A 200 2.35 -8.00 16.05
C ALA A 200 0.87 -8.06 16.45
N THR A 201 0.44 -9.20 17.01
CA THR A 201 -0.99 -9.41 17.33
C THR A 201 -1.26 -9.16 18.80
N GLN A 202 -2.08 -8.15 19.09
CA GLN A 202 -2.47 -7.76 20.45
C GLN A 202 -1.26 -7.52 21.36
N GLY A 203 -0.22 -6.87 20.84
CA GLY A 203 1.03 -6.64 21.58
C GLY A 203 1.80 -7.91 21.88
N GLY A 204 1.71 -8.92 21.00
CA GLY A 204 2.41 -10.20 21.12
C GLY A 204 1.72 -11.22 22.02
N ARG A 205 0.49 -10.95 22.48
CA ARG A 205 -0.28 -11.87 23.33
C ARG A 205 -0.79 -13.08 22.55
N VAL A 206 -1.22 -12.88 21.31
CA VAL A 206 -1.70 -13.95 20.45
C VAL A 206 -0.56 -14.39 19.57
N LYS A 207 -0.37 -15.70 19.53
CA LYS A 207 0.80 -16.32 18.94
C LYS A 207 0.52 -16.86 17.54
N ILE A 208 1.54 -16.89 16.70
CA ILE A 208 1.48 -17.53 15.40
C ILE A 208 1.21 -19.03 15.57
N ASP A 209 0.16 -19.51 14.91
CA ASP A 209 -0.13 -20.93 14.82
C ASP A 209 0.39 -21.47 13.49
N TRP A 210 1.59 -22.05 13.53
CA TRP A 210 2.26 -22.63 12.36
C TRP A 210 1.47 -23.76 11.67
N THR A 211 0.41 -24.32 12.29
CA THR A 211 -0.45 -25.29 11.60
C THR A 211 -1.27 -24.68 10.47
N HIS A 212 -1.38 -23.35 10.41
CA HIS A 212 -2.02 -22.61 9.31
C HIS A 212 -1.04 -22.21 8.20
N ALA A 213 0.26 -22.53 8.33
CA ALA A 213 1.24 -22.25 7.29
C ALA A 213 0.99 -23.10 6.02
N PRO A 214 1.37 -22.61 4.82
CA PRO A 214 2.02 -21.33 4.58
C PRO A 214 1.05 -20.15 4.65
N PHE A 215 1.49 -19.06 5.27
CA PHE A 215 0.80 -17.77 5.22
C PHE A 215 1.22 -17.06 3.94
N VAL A 216 0.27 -16.65 3.10
CA VAL A 216 0.57 -16.09 1.77
C VAL A 216 -0.03 -14.69 1.62
N ALA A 217 0.81 -13.71 1.31
CA ALA A 217 0.42 -12.38 0.90
C ALA A 217 0.70 -12.19 -0.59
N SER A 218 -0.20 -11.51 -1.30
CA SER A 218 -0.12 -11.31 -2.75
C SER A 218 0.04 -9.85 -3.10
N TYR A 219 0.89 -9.56 -4.08
CA TYR A 219 1.28 -8.21 -4.51
C TYR A 219 1.19 -8.10 -6.03
N ARG A 220 0.62 -7.01 -6.55
CA ARG A 220 0.55 -6.77 -8.00
C ARG A 220 0.42 -5.29 -8.36
N ASP A 221 0.45 -5.01 -9.66
CA ASP A 221 0.17 -3.69 -10.22
C ASP A 221 1.03 -2.56 -9.59
N PHE A 222 2.32 -2.84 -9.37
CA PHE A 222 3.26 -1.84 -8.86
C PHE A 222 3.44 -0.72 -9.87
N THR A 223 3.33 0.53 -9.40
CA THR A 223 3.65 1.71 -10.22
C THR A 223 4.54 2.66 -9.45
N ALA A 224 5.51 3.24 -10.15
CA ALA A 224 6.39 4.26 -9.63
C ALA A 224 6.54 5.38 -10.67
N ASP A 225 5.84 6.49 -10.47
CA ASP A 225 6.16 7.74 -11.16
C ASP A 225 7.07 8.50 -10.20
N ALA A 226 8.38 8.36 -10.40
CA ALA A 226 9.38 8.71 -9.39
C ALA A 226 10.69 9.19 -10.04
N CYS A 227 11.58 9.71 -9.20
CA CYS A 227 12.92 10.11 -9.58
C CYS A 227 13.93 9.07 -9.09
N THR A 228 14.74 8.50 -9.99
CA THR A 228 15.70 7.41 -9.70
C THR A 228 17.13 7.91 -9.45
N GLN A 229 17.31 9.23 -9.34
CA GLN A 229 18.61 9.85 -9.13
C GLN A 229 19.10 9.65 -7.70
N THR A 230 20.40 9.38 -7.56
CA THR A 230 21.04 9.10 -6.26
C THR A 230 21.54 10.34 -5.53
N THR A 231 21.55 11.52 -6.17
CA THR A 231 21.96 12.78 -5.52
C THR A 231 20.76 13.70 -5.28
N THR A 232 20.73 14.37 -4.13
CA THR A 232 19.65 15.31 -3.76
C THR A 232 19.41 16.38 -4.83
N MET A 233 20.48 16.93 -5.42
CA MET A 233 20.37 17.99 -6.43
C MET A 233 19.67 17.50 -7.70
N ALA A 234 20.10 16.36 -8.24
CA ALA A 234 19.50 15.80 -9.45
C ALA A 234 18.07 15.28 -9.22
N ALA A 235 17.79 14.71 -8.05
CA ALA A 235 16.44 14.32 -7.66
C ALA A 235 15.51 15.53 -7.52
N THR A 236 16.01 16.65 -6.97
CA THR A 236 15.26 17.91 -6.87
C THR A 236 14.95 18.48 -8.24
N GLU A 237 15.91 18.44 -9.18
CA GLU A 237 15.69 18.86 -10.57
C GLU A 237 14.62 17.99 -11.25
N CYS A 238 14.73 16.66 -11.12
CA CYS A 238 13.72 15.73 -11.61
C CYS A 238 12.33 16.06 -11.03
N ALA A 239 12.22 16.15 -9.70
CA ALA A 239 10.96 16.39 -8.99
C ALA A 239 10.29 17.71 -9.42
N SER A 240 11.06 18.77 -9.70
CA SER A 240 10.52 20.07 -10.09
C SER A 240 9.62 20.04 -11.33
N SER A 241 9.82 19.05 -12.22
CA SER A 241 9.04 18.85 -13.44
C SER A 241 7.84 17.91 -13.26
N LYS A 242 7.75 17.23 -12.11
CA LYS A 242 6.77 16.17 -11.86
C LYS A 242 5.48 16.73 -11.29
N TRP A 243 4.35 16.11 -11.63
CA TRP A 243 3.03 16.60 -11.22
C TRP A 243 2.86 16.59 -9.70
N TRP A 244 3.40 15.58 -9.01
CA TRP A 244 3.26 15.41 -7.56
C TRP A 244 4.10 16.36 -6.71
N ASP A 245 4.98 17.16 -7.30
CA ASP A 245 5.76 18.19 -6.60
C ASP A 245 5.21 19.61 -6.86
N GLN A 246 4.17 19.74 -7.69
CA GLN A 246 3.51 21.01 -7.99
C GLN A 246 2.67 21.49 -6.79
N MET A 247 2.34 22.79 -6.80
CA MET A 247 1.65 23.48 -5.69
C MET A 247 0.41 22.74 -5.17
N ALA A 248 -0.38 22.14 -6.07
CA ALA A 248 -1.60 21.39 -5.72
C ALA A 248 -1.35 20.15 -4.84
N TYR A 249 -0.11 19.66 -4.76
CA TYR A 249 0.29 18.47 -4.00
C TYR A 249 1.23 18.80 -2.83
N GLN A 250 1.42 20.08 -2.52
CA GLN A 250 2.20 20.54 -1.36
C GLN A 250 1.40 20.51 -0.04
N GLY A 251 0.12 20.18 -0.11
CA GLY A 251 -0.77 19.92 1.02
C GLY A 251 -2.00 19.15 0.55
N LEU A 252 -2.79 18.61 1.48
CA LEU A 252 -4.09 18.03 1.17
C LEU A 252 -5.12 19.13 0.88
N ASP A 253 -5.99 18.89 -0.10
CA ASP A 253 -7.17 19.74 -0.29
C ASP A 253 -8.21 19.53 0.84
N GLY A 254 -9.26 20.36 0.86
CA GLY A 254 -10.29 20.29 1.90
C GLY A 254 -11.02 18.94 1.95
N ALA A 255 -11.30 18.32 0.81
CA ALA A 255 -12.01 17.04 0.74
C ALA A 255 -11.12 15.87 1.19
N GLN A 256 -9.84 15.90 0.84
CA GLN A 256 -8.83 14.98 1.33
C GLN A 256 -8.65 15.12 2.84
N LEU A 257 -8.63 16.35 3.36
CA LEU A 257 -8.50 16.58 4.79
C LEU A 257 -9.71 16.07 5.59
N ASP A 258 -10.93 16.24 5.08
CA ASP A 258 -12.13 15.71 5.73
C ASP A 258 -12.12 14.18 5.79
N LYS A 259 -11.64 13.52 4.73
CA LYS A 259 -11.43 12.07 4.72
C LYS A 259 -10.38 11.62 5.74
N LEU A 260 -9.23 12.32 5.81
CA LEU A 260 -8.19 12.03 6.79
C LEU A 260 -8.74 12.14 8.23
N LYS A 261 -9.49 13.21 8.53
CA LYS A 261 -10.13 13.39 9.85
C LYS A 261 -11.11 12.28 10.17
N TRP A 262 -11.86 11.79 9.19
CA TRP A 262 -12.77 10.66 9.37
C TRP A 262 -12.00 9.39 9.74
N VAL A 263 -10.91 9.07 9.04
CA VAL A 263 -10.03 7.93 9.38
C VAL A 263 -9.50 8.09 10.81
N GLN A 264 -8.94 9.26 11.14
CA GLN A 264 -8.39 9.55 12.47
C GLN A 264 -9.42 9.40 13.59
N SER A 265 -10.67 9.81 13.35
CA SER A 265 -11.72 9.79 14.37
C SER A 265 -12.40 8.44 14.54
N ASN A 266 -12.45 7.62 13.48
CA ASN A 266 -13.27 6.40 13.47
C ASN A 266 -12.46 5.11 13.44
N LEU A 267 -11.22 5.15 12.96
CA LEU A 267 -10.44 3.96 12.64
C LEU A 267 -9.07 3.91 13.30
N THR A 268 -8.51 5.04 13.74
CA THR A 268 -7.23 5.07 14.44
C THR A 268 -7.35 4.49 15.84
N VAL A 269 -6.52 3.47 16.12
CA VAL A 269 -6.48 2.76 17.41
C VAL A 269 -5.20 3.03 18.19
N TYR A 270 -4.15 3.53 17.54
CA TYR A 270 -2.94 4.02 18.18
C TYR A 270 -2.36 5.16 17.36
N ASP A 271 -1.90 6.21 18.04
CA ASP A 271 -1.23 7.35 17.43
C ASP A 271 -0.16 7.88 18.38
N TYR A 272 1.11 7.77 17.95
CA TYR A 272 2.26 8.26 18.72
C TYR A 272 2.14 9.74 19.11
N CYS A 273 1.45 10.57 18.32
CA CYS A 273 1.22 11.98 18.62
C CYS A 273 0.43 12.22 19.92
N THR A 274 -0.38 11.23 20.32
CA THR A 274 -1.25 11.30 21.51
C THR A 274 -0.78 10.36 22.63
N ASP A 275 0.27 9.58 22.41
CA ASP A 275 0.86 8.70 23.42
C ASP A 275 1.76 9.51 24.37
N VAL A 276 1.13 10.11 25.39
CA VAL A 276 1.82 10.85 26.45
C VAL A 276 2.69 9.97 27.35
N GLY A 277 2.49 8.65 27.31
CA GLY A 277 3.31 7.69 28.04
C GLY A 277 4.69 7.50 27.39
N ARG A 278 4.72 7.49 26.05
CA ARG A 278 5.96 7.42 25.27
C ARG A 278 6.59 8.80 25.05
N TYR A 279 5.77 9.80 24.77
CA TYR A 279 6.19 11.17 24.45
C TYR A 279 5.61 12.16 25.47
N ASN A 280 6.41 12.52 26.48
CA ASN A 280 6.01 13.51 27.48
C ASN A 280 5.80 14.92 26.89
N VAL A 281 6.37 15.18 25.71
CA VAL A 281 6.17 16.36 24.88
C VAL A 281 5.76 15.87 23.51
N THR A 282 4.61 16.36 23.02
CA THR A 282 4.10 16.02 21.69
C THR A 282 5.16 16.35 20.62
N PRO A 283 5.52 15.38 19.74
CA PRO A 283 6.47 15.62 18.67
C PRO A 283 6.03 16.80 17.77
N PRO A 284 6.94 17.70 17.36
CA PRO A 284 6.56 18.93 16.67
C PRO A 284 5.73 18.71 15.40
N GLU A 285 6.04 17.67 14.62
CA GLU A 285 5.35 17.34 13.37
C GLU A 285 3.86 17.05 13.55
N CYS A 286 3.43 16.60 14.73
CA CYS A 286 2.04 16.28 15.03
C CYS A 286 1.14 17.51 14.98
N VAL A 287 1.68 18.71 15.24
CA VAL A 287 0.94 19.98 15.19
C VAL A 287 0.79 20.48 13.74
N TYR A 288 1.67 20.04 12.84
CA TYR A 288 1.73 20.47 11.44
C TYR A 288 1.11 19.46 10.46
N ALA A 289 0.86 18.22 10.90
CA ALA A 289 0.28 17.16 10.09
C ALA A 289 -1.19 17.42 9.68
N VAL A 290 -1.85 18.37 10.33
CA VAL A 290 -3.14 18.91 9.92
C VAL A 290 -2.97 20.42 9.84
N PRO A 291 -3.05 21.05 8.65
CA PRO A 291 -3.16 22.50 8.60
C PRO A 291 -4.38 22.90 9.42
N LEU A 292 -4.15 23.60 10.54
CA LEU A 292 -5.21 24.37 11.18
C LEU A 292 -5.80 25.23 10.06
N SER A 293 -7.09 25.03 9.78
CA SER A 293 -7.78 25.84 8.80
C SER A 293 -7.69 27.30 9.25
N THR A 294 -6.75 28.07 8.71
CA THR A 294 -6.87 29.52 8.73
C THR A 294 -7.88 29.87 7.65
N ALA A 295 -9.15 29.56 7.92
CA ALA A 295 -10.25 30.27 7.33
C ALA A 295 -10.28 31.62 8.06
N GLU A 296 -9.71 32.64 7.43
CA GLU A 296 -9.93 34.03 7.84
C GLU A 296 -11.44 34.27 7.98
N VAL A 297 -11.79 34.78 9.15
CA VAL A 297 -13.12 35.27 9.49
C VAL A 297 -13.48 36.40 8.54
N SER A 298 -14.60 36.26 7.83
CA SER A 298 -15.37 37.41 7.33
C SER A 298 -16.85 37.13 7.57
N PRO A 299 -17.59 38.04 8.24
CA PRO A 299 -18.96 37.78 8.68
C PRO A 299 -19.94 38.08 7.55
N SER A 300 -20.88 37.18 7.29
CA SER A 300 -22.12 37.48 6.57
C SER A 300 -23.22 36.48 6.96
N PRO A 301 -24.50 36.89 6.90
CA PRO A 301 -25.45 36.59 7.96
C PRO A 301 -26.26 35.30 7.76
N SER A 302 -26.57 34.70 8.91
CA SER A 302 -27.77 33.95 9.32
C SER A 302 -28.46 32.94 8.36
N PRO A 303 -28.77 31.71 8.82
CA PRO A 303 -29.27 30.63 7.99
C PRO A 303 -30.80 30.63 7.86
N SER A 304 -31.29 30.31 6.65
CA SER A 304 -32.64 29.77 6.45
C SER A 304 -32.55 28.24 6.33
N SER A 305 -33.24 27.57 7.25
CA SER A 305 -33.38 26.13 7.40
C SER A 305 -34.08 25.46 6.21
N THR A 306 -33.51 24.37 5.70
CA THR A 306 -34.32 23.25 5.20
C THR A 306 -33.54 21.94 5.30
N SER A 307 -34.07 21.02 6.10
CA SER A 307 -33.60 19.66 6.31
C SER A 307 -33.90 18.79 5.08
N LEU A 308 -32.87 18.13 4.53
CA LEU A 308 -33.06 16.99 3.64
C LEU A 308 -32.15 15.86 4.12
N THR A 309 -32.75 14.89 4.78
CA THR A 309 -32.17 13.57 5.10
C THR A 309 -31.91 12.79 3.82
N PRO A 310 -30.71 12.21 3.61
CA PRO A 310 -30.47 11.26 2.54
C PRO A 310 -30.90 9.84 2.96
N THR A 311 -31.84 9.28 2.22
CA THR A 311 -32.23 7.86 2.27
C THR A 311 -31.18 6.99 1.58
N MET A 312 -30.67 5.97 2.29
CA MET A 312 -29.83 4.89 1.74
C MET A 312 -30.68 3.86 0.98
N PRO A 313 -30.18 3.26 -0.11
CA PRO A 313 -30.84 2.11 -0.74
C PRO A 313 -30.51 0.81 -0.01
N SER A 314 -31.56 0.06 0.31
CA SER A 314 -31.56 -1.28 0.92
C SER A 314 -31.11 -2.38 -0.04
N SER A 315 -30.26 -3.28 0.45
CA SER A 315 -29.85 -4.53 -0.20
C SER A 315 -31.03 -5.50 -0.39
N PRO A 316 -31.07 -6.30 -1.47
CA PRO A 316 -31.97 -7.45 -1.54
C PRO A 316 -31.30 -8.71 -1.00
N SER A 317 -31.98 -9.32 -0.02
CA SER A 317 -31.81 -10.67 0.48
C SER A 317 -32.23 -11.72 -0.55
N SER A 318 -31.47 -12.81 -0.71
CA SER A 318 -31.98 -14.06 -1.30
C SER A 318 -31.43 -15.27 -0.57
N SER A 319 -32.35 -16.11 -0.12
CA SER A 319 -32.16 -17.36 0.62
C SER A 319 -32.20 -18.60 -0.28
N ILE A 320 -31.29 -19.55 -0.01
CA ILE A 320 -31.43 -21.02 0.00
C ILE A 320 -31.75 -21.76 -1.32
N ALA A 321 -30.86 -22.68 -1.74
CA ALA A 321 -31.12 -24.13 -1.80
C ALA A 321 -29.87 -24.95 -2.25
N SER A 322 -29.54 -26.00 -1.49
CA SER A 322 -28.66 -27.12 -1.88
C SER A 322 -29.36 -28.10 -2.84
N PRO A 323 -28.62 -29.02 -3.50
CA PRO A 323 -28.62 -30.40 -2.97
C PRO A 323 -27.29 -31.18 -3.12
N ASN A 324 -27.34 -32.37 -2.49
CA ASN A 324 -26.33 -33.36 -2.12
C ASN A 324 -25.66 -34.20 -3.24
N THR A 325 -24.43 -34.65 -2.93
CA THR A 325 -23.77 -35.98 -3.10
C THR A 325 -23.72 -36.71 -4.46
N SER A 326 -22.52 -37.10 -4.94
CA SER A 326 -21.89 -38.43 -4.68
C SER A 326 -20.70 -38.78 -5.62
N SER A 327 -19.55 -39.09 -5.02
CA SER A 327 -18.46 -40.07 -5.31
C SER A 327 -18.27 -40.77 -6.68
N LEU A 328 -17.02 -40.81 -7.18
CA LEU A 328 -16.10 -41.99 -7.33
C LEU A 328 -15.00 -41.73 -8.39
N GLY A 329 -13.74 -42.07 -8.08
CA GLY A 329 -12.57 -42.07 -8.99
C GLY A 329 -12.55 -43.28 -9.96
N PRO A 330 -11.41 -43.68 -10.59
CA PRO A 330 -10.03 -43.50 -10.12
C PRO A 330 -8.92 -43.23 -11.20
N SER A 331 -7.72 -42.90 -10.67
CA SER A 331 -6.35 -43.29 -11.06
C SER A 331 -5.87 -43.33 -12.53
N GLY A 332 -4.74 -42.63 -12.79
CA GLY A 332 -3.83 -42.94 -13.89
C GLY A 332 -2.61 -41.99 -13.99
N SER A 333 -1.46 -42.40 -13.47
CA SER A 333 -0.09 -41.95 -13.82
C SER A 333 0.56 -43.10 -14.64
N PRO A 334 1.72 -42.99 -15.35
CA PRO A 334 2.88 -42.11 -15.06
C PRO A 334 3.72 -41.65 -16.28
N SER A 335 4.98 -41.23 -15.99
CA SER A 335 6.19 -40.98 -16.83
C SER A 335 6.42 -39.51 -17.24
N SER A 336 7.38 -38.77 -16.67
CA SER A 336 8.86 -38.87 -16.60
C SER A 336 9.59 -38.46 -17.89
N MET A 337 10.13 -37.24 -17.93
CA MET A 337 11.37 -36.91 -18.64
C MET A 337 12.08 -35.77 -17.92
N ALA A 338 13.28 -36.07 -17.41
CA ALA A 338 14.25 -35.11 -16.92
C ALA A 338 15.13 -34.64 -18.09
N SER A 339 15.55 -33.38 -18.05
CA SER A 339 16.80 -32.93 -18.67
C SER A 339 17.35 -31.71 -17.92
N PRO A 340 18.68 -31.57 -17.79
CA PRO A 340 19.30 -30.73 -16.76
C PRO A 340 19.56 -29.31 -17.26
N SER A 341 19.42 -28.33 -16.37
CA SER A 341 19.95 -26.97 -16.57
C SER A 341 20.68 -26.58 -15.29
N GLY A 342 22.00 -26.35 -15.42
CA GLY A 342 22.90 -26.14 -14.31
C GLY A 342 22.56 -24.88 -13.51
N GLN A 343 22.34 -25.05 -12.20
CA GLN A 343 22.34 -23.96 -11.25
C GLN A 343 23.73 -23.85 -10.61
N MET A 344 24.30 -22.65 -10.67
CA MET A 344 25.39 -22.24 -9.80
C MET A 344 24.87 -22.22 -8.36
N LEU A 345 25.46 -23.07 -7.52
CA LEU A 345 25.29 -23.04 -6.07
C LEU A 345 25.87 -21.74 -5.53
N VAL A 346 25.00 -20.77 -5.22
CA VAL A 346 25.33 -19.69 -4.28
C VAL A 346 24.96 -20.20 -2.88
N SER A 347 25.95 -20.16 -1.99
CA SER A 347 25.90 -20.72 -0.64
C SER A 347 24.70 -20.20 0.18
N SER A 348 23.86 -21.13 0.67
CA SER A 348 22.64 -20.89 1.47
C SER A 348 22.87 -20.16 2.80
N THR A 349 24.12 -19.99 3.22
CA THR A 349 24.48 -19.24 4.43
C THR A 349 24.54 -17.72 4.24
N LEU A 350 24.66 -17.23 3.00
CA LEU A 350 24.71 -15.78 2.73
C LEU A 350 23.32 -15.13 2.73
N SER A 351 22.28 -15.83 2.25
CA SER A 351 20.90 -15.30 2.20
C SER A 351 20.29 -15.09 3.58
N VAL A 352 20.55 -15.96 4.56
CA VAL A 352 19.98 -15.83 5.91
C VAL A 352 20.57 -14.60 6.64
N VAL A 353 21.86 -14.31 6.45
CA VAL A 353 22.52 -13.15 7.10
C VAL A 353 22.11 -11.82 6.46
N PHE A 354 21.84 -11.81 5.15
CA PHE A 354 21.34 -10.62 4.45
C PHE A 354 19.89 -10.29 4.81
N LEU A 355 19.04 -11.31 4.99
CA LEU A 355 17.69 -11.11 5.52
C LEU A 355 17.76 -10.47 6.92
N SER A 356 18.56 -11.02 7.85
CA SER A 356 18.62 -10.49 9.22
C SER A 356 18.99 -9.01 9.32
N LEU A 357 19.84 -8.48 8.44
CA LEU A 357 20.22 -7.05 8.47
C LEU A 357 19.12 -6.12 7.92
N ILE A 358 18.25 -6.62 7.04
CA ILE A 358 17.13 -5.83 6.50
C ILE A 358 15.91 -5.91 7.45
N PHE A 359 15.72 -7.01 8.16
CA PHE A 359 14.64 -7.13 9.16
C PHE A 359 14.94 -6.40 10.49
N ILE A 360 16.20 -6.09 10.80
CA ILE A 360 16.58 -5.37 12.04
C ILE A 360 16.25 -3.86 11.96
N ALA A 361 16.00 -3.30 10.78
CA ALA A 361 15.60 -1.90 10.65
C ALA A 361 14.15 -1.61 11.11
N ILE A 362 13.33 -2.66 11.30
CA ILE A 362 11.89 -2.56 11.58
C ILE A 362 11.57 -2.47 13.10
N LEU A 363 12.57 -2.33 13.98
CA LEU A 363 12.37 -2.26 15.45
C LEU A 363 12.87 -0.96 16.09
#